data_AF-A0A8H4QHU3-F1
#
_entry.id   AF-A0A8H4QHU3-F1
#
_cell.length_a   1.000
_cell.length_b   1.000
_cell.length_c   1.000
_cell.angle_alpha   90.00
_cell.angle_beta   90.00
_cell.angle_gamma   90.00
#
_symmetry.space_group_name_H-M   'P 1'
#
loop_
_entity.id
_entity.type
_entity.pdbx_description
1 polymer ?
#
loop_
_entity_poly.entity_id
_entity_poly.type
_entity_poly.pdbx_seq_one_letter_code
_entity_poly.pdbx_strand_id
1 'polypeptide(L)'
;MEKQKASFSPLLSDDESSRSSTDTDVNFPGQTLTSIGWKTHMFGRWYLVALLCSIIILILTTATLIMLVILNHKSSSNQKLAIQSSVWSPLIEADVVEYQETTWNNAFGVQNIYRGPPTPEREAAWENLTFTTEHGVIIPENKISLFNEIDPSKLVRVPSEFGPGYNLVRKYTWMQIGRYAMPPTELNSTAVGNRMHVDHCIEALMRT
;
A
#
# COMPACT_ATOMS: atom_id res chain seq x y z
N MET A 1 36.13 -11.64 3.34
CA MET A 1 34.94 -10.86 3.77
C MET A 1 34.10 -11.76 4.66
N GLU A 2 34.20 -11.52 5.96
CA GLU A 2 33.68 -12.38 7.03
C GLU A 2 32.24 -11.98 7.35
N LYS A 3 31.32 -12.95 7.45
CA LYS A 3 29.90 -12.70 7.74
C LYS A 3 29.67 -12.69 9.24
N GLN A 4 29.40 -11.52 9.81
CA GLN A 4 28.92 -11.37 11.19
C GLN A 4 27.47 -11.84 11.28
N LYS A 5 27.19 -12.84 12.13
CA LYS A 5 25.84 -13.22 12.57
C LYS A 5 25.51 -12.42 13.83
N ALA A 6 24.46 -11.61 13.78
CA ALA A 6 23.89 -11.01 14.97
C ALA A 6 23.12 -12.08 15.78
N SER A 7 23.48 -12.22 17.05
CA SER A 7 22.79 -13.03 18.05
C SER A 7 22.05 -12.08 18.98
N PHE A 8 20.75 -12.30 19.18
CA PHE A 8 19.93 -11.51 20.08
C PHE A 8 19.41 -12.43 21.20
N SER A 9 19.76 -12.09 22.45
CA SER A 9 19.25 -12.74 23.65
C SER A 9 18.40 -11.74 24.42
N PRO A 10 17.15 -12.08 24.81
CA PRO A 10 16.34 -11.19 25.64
C PRO A 10 16.79 -11.26 27.11
N LEU A 11 16.96 -10.09 27.70
CA LEU A 11 17.20 -9.85 29.12
C LEU A 11 15.88 -10.01 29.88
N LEU A 12 15.77 -11.05 30.71
CA LEU A 12 14.79 -11.13 31.79
C LEU A 12 15.56 -10.97 33.10
N SER A 13 15.28 -9.87 33.79
CA SER A 13 15.74 -9.57 35.15
C SER A 13 14.80 -10.27 36.14
N ASP A 14 15.34 -11.25 36.86
CA ASP A 14 14.71 -11.81 38.06
C ASP A 14 15.10 -10.92 39.25
N ASP A 15 14.12 -10.20 39.79
CA ASP A 15 14.24 -9.55 41.10
C ASP A 15 12.93 -9.79 41.88
N GLU A 16 12.95 -10.75 42.81
CA GLU A 16 12.25 -10.53 44.07
C GLU A 16 12.97 -11.25 45.22
N SER A 17 13.85 -10.49 45.86
CA SER A 17 14.52 -10.83 47.10
C SER A 17 13.60 -10.56 48.30
N SER A 18 13.33 -11.64 49.03
CA SER A 18 13.55 -11.76 50.49
C SER A 18 13.25 -10.55 51.37
N ARG A 19 12.19 -10.63 52.18
CA ARG A 19 12.06 -9.87 53.44
C ARG A 19 11.94 -10.82 54.62
N SER A 20 13.02 -10.87 55.38
CA SER A 20 13.17 -11.38 56.74
C SER A 20 12.58 -10.38 57.74
N SER A 21 11.95 -10.85 58.82
CA SER A 21 12.38 -10.63 60.22
C SER A 21 11.30 -11.06 61.25
N THR A 22 11.66 -12.11 62.01
CA THR A 22 11.59 -12.30 63.49
C THR A 22 10.27 -12.25 64.27
N ASP A 23 9.99 -13.43 64.86
CA ASP A 23 9.64 -13.76 66.26
C ASP A 23 8.48 -13.08 66.99
N THR A 24 7.57 -13.92 67.49
CA THR A 24 7.48 -14.19 68.95
C THR A 24 6.64 -15.45 69.25
N ASP A 25 7.17 -16.26 70.16
CA ASP A 25 6.60 -17.45 70.78
C ASP A 25 5.25 -17.22 71.48
N VAL A 26 4.32 -18.18 71.37
CA VAL A 26 3.62 -18.71 72.56
C VAL A 26 3.20 -20.17 72.33
N ASN A 27 3.73 -21.05 73.16
CA ASN A 27 3.40 -22.47 73.22
C ASN A 27 2.24 -22.64 74.22
N PHE A 28 1.11 -23.25 73.82
CA PHE A 28 0.08 -23.75 74.74
C PHE A 28 -0.44 -25.12 74.27
N PRO A 29 -0.67 -26.08 75.20
CA PRO A 29 -0.79 -27.48 74.84
C PRO A 29 -2.24 -27.91 74.60
N GLY A 30 -2.39 -28.77 73.60
CA GLY A 30 -3.35 -29.86 73.58
C GLY A 30 -4.83 -29.49 73.45
N GLN A 31 -5.36 -29.54 72.23
CA GLN A 31 -6.71 -30.03 71.96
C GLN A 31 -6.76 -30.81 70.64
N THR A 32 -6.93 -32.12 70.78
CA THR A 32 -7.75 -33.03 69.98
C THR A 32 -7.94 -32.73 68.49
N LEU A 33 -7.32 -33.61 67.69
CA LEU A 33 -7.78 -34.08 66.39
C LEU A 33 -9.32 -34.17 66.31
N THR A 34 -9.94 -33.27 65.56
CA THR A 34 -11.25 -33.55 64.96
C THR A 34 -11.23 -33.16 63.48
N SER A 35 -11.81 -34.05 62.70
CA SER A 35 -11.84 -34.10 61.25
C SER A 35 -12.35 -32.81 60.60
N ILE A 36 -11.48 -32.13 59.84
CA ILE A 36 -11.90 -31.27 58.72
C ILE A 36 -11.52 -32.00 57.44
N GLY A 37 -12.06 -33.19 57.31
CA GLY A 37 -12.06 -33.95 56.08
C GLY A 37 -13.39 -33.70 55.38
N TRP A 38 -13.33 -33.34 54.10
CA TRP A 38 -14.37 -33.58 53.10
C TRP A 38 -15.36 -32.43 52.84
N LYS A 39 -14.86 -31.22 52.53
CA LYS A 39 -15.61 -30.23 51.71
C LYS A 39 -14.79 -29.50 50.64
N THR A 40 -13.57 -29.93 50.34
CA THR A 40 -12.71 -29.27 49.33
C THR A 40 -12.88 -29.82 47.90
N HIS A 41 -13.47 -31.00 47.73
CA HIS A 41 -13.53 -31.68 46.43
C HIS A 41 -14.69 -31.24 45.52
N MET A 42 -15.76 -30.64 46.08
CA MET A 42 -16.90 -30.17 45.28
C MET A 42 -16.66 -28.78 44.66
N PHE A 43 -15.93 -27.89 45.33
CA PHE A 43 -15.67 -26.53 44.81
C PHE A 43 -14.71 -26.49 43.62
N GLY A 44 -13.74 -27.40 43.54
CA GLY A 44 -12.75 -27.44 42.45
C GLY A 44 -13.34 -27.77 41.07
N ARG A 45 -14.40 -28.59 41.01
CA ARG A 45 -15.05 -28.97 39.73
C ARG A 45 -15.82 -27.80 39.11
N TRP A 46 -16.52 -27.01 39.93
CA TRP A 46 -17.23 -25.81 39.46
C TRP A 46 -16.27 -24.71 39.02
N TYR A 47 -15.12 -24.59 39.69
CA TYR A 47 -14.08 -23.64 39.31
C TYR A 47 -13.48 -23.96 37.93
N LEU A 48 -13.18 -25.23 37.65
CA LEU A 48 -12.68 -25.65 36.33
C LEU A 48 -13.70 -25.41 35.21
N VAL A 49 -14.99 -25.67 35.47
CA VAL A 49 -16.05 -25.38 34.49
C VAL A 49 -16.17 -23.89 34.22
N ALA A 50 -16.16 -23.06 35.28
CA ALA A 50 -16.21 -21.61 35.13
C ALA A 50 -14.99 -21.04 34.37
N LEU A 51 -13.80 -21.60 34.59
CA LEU A 51 -12.57 -21.21 33.91
C LEU A 51 -12.59 -21.63 32.42
N LEU A 52 -13.13 -22.80 32.09
CA LEU A 52 -13.33 -23.19 30.69
C LEU A 52 -14.36 -22.29 29.99
N CYS A 53 -15.46 -21.96 30.67
CA CYS A 53 -16.46 -21.04 30.13
C CYS A 53 -15.88 -19.64 29.89
N SER A 54 -15.06 -19.12 30.81
CA SER A 54 -14.45 -17.79 30.63
C SER A 54 -13.44 -17.76 29.48
N ILE A 55 -12.64 -18.83 29.31
CA ILE A 55 -11.74 -18.97 28.15
C ILE A 55 -12.54 -19.03 26.85
N ILE A 56 -13.62 -19.81 26.79
CA ILE A 56 -14.47 -19.89 25.60
C ILE A 56 -15.08 -18.52 25.26
N ILE A 57 -15.60 -17.80 26.26
CA ILE A 57 -16.15 -16.45 26.05
C ILE A 57 -15.07 -15.51 25.53
N LEU A 58 -13.85 -15.56 26.09
CA LEU A 58 -12.73 -14.73 25.64
C LEU A 58 -12.30 -15.06 24.19
N ILE A 59 -12.31 -16.33 23.80
CA ILE A 59 -12.03 -16.74 22.42
C ILE A 59 -13.12 -16.23 21.47
N LEU A 60 -14.39 -16.32 21.86
CA LEU A 60 -15.50 -15.86 21.03
C LEU A 60 -15.52 -14.32 20.88
N THR A 61 -15.25 -13.59 21.96
CA THR A 61 -15.17 -12.12 21.90
C THR A 61 -13.96 -11.65 21.10
N THR A 62 -12.80 -12.29 21.24
CA THR A 62 -11.62 -11.94 20.43
C THR A 62 -11.84 -12.27 18.95
N ALA A 63 -12.42 -13.42 18.60
CA ALA A 63 -12.73 -13.79 17.22
C ALA A 63 -13.74 -12.83 16.56
N THR A 64 -14.77 -12.40 17.29
CA THR A 64 -15.76 -11.43 16.78
C THR A 64 -15.14 -10.05 16.58
N LEU A 65 -14.30 -9.57 17.49
CA LEU A 65 -13.56 -8.32 17.31
C LEU A 65 -12.61 -8.37 16.10
N ILE A 66 -11.88 -9.46 15.91
CA ILE A 66 -11.01 -9.66 14.74
C ILE A 66 -11.83 -9.64 13.45
N MET A 67 -12.97 -10.33 13.40
CA MET A 67 -13.86 -10.30 12.25
C MET A 67 -14.38 -8.90 11.94
N LEU A 68 -14.80 -8.12 12.95
CA LEU A 68 -15.25 -6.74 12.77
C LEU A 68 -14.13 -5.84 12.22
N VAL A 69 -12.89 -6.01 12.67
CA VAL A 69 -11.75 -5.27 12.13
C VAL A 69 -11.49 -5.64 10.68
N ILE A 70 -11.49 -6.93 10.33
CA ILE A 70 -11.25 -7.40 8.95
C ILE A 70 -12.34 -6.86 7.99
N LEU A 71 -13.61 -6.89 8.42
CA LEU A 71 -14.73 -6.40 7.62
C LEU A 71 -14.67 -4.87 7.40
N ASN A 72 -14.23 -4.11 8.40
CA ASN A 72 -14.17 -2.65 8.31
C ASN A 72 -12.88 -2.10 7.68
N HIS A 73 -11.77 -2.84 7.70
CA HIS A 73 -10.47 -2.34 7.24
C HIS A 73 -10.30 -2.35 5.72
N LYS A 74 -11.02 -3.22 5.00
CA LYS A 74 -10.57 -3.64 3.65
C LYS A 74 -10.87 -2.68 2.49
N SER A 75 -11.80 -1.72 2.63
CA SER A 75 -12.25 -0.93 1.46
C SER A 75 -12.24 0.59 1.68
N SER A 76 -12.40 1.09 2.90
CA SER A 76 -12.57 2.53 3.14
C SER A 76 -11.27 3.31 3.35
N SER A 77 -10.17 2.68 3.78
CA SER A 77 -8.99 3.42 4.27
C SER A 77 -8.15 4.00 3.13
N ASN A 78 -7.79 3.16 2.15
CA ASN A 78 -6.93 3.56 1.04
C ASN A 78 -7.59 4.57 0.11
N GLN A 79 -8.90 4.43 -0.14
CA GLN A 79 -9.66 5.38 -0.95
C GLN A 79 -9.71 6.77 -0.30
N LYS A 80 -9.99 6.84 1.00
CA LYS A 80 -9.99 8.12 1.73
C LYS A 80 -8.61 8.76 1.74
N LEU A 81 -7.56 7.96 1.93
CA LEU A 81 -6.18 8.43 1.86
C LEU A 81 -5.85 8.96 0.45
N ALA A 82 -6.25 8.26 -0.60
CA ALA A 82 -6.01 8.66 -1.98
C ALA A 82 -6.74 9.97 -2.34
N ILE A 83 -7.96 10.18 -1.85
CA ILE A 83 -8.67 11.47 -1.99
C ILE A 83 -7.92 12.57 -1.24
N GLN A 84 -7.50 12.31 0.00
CA GLN A 84 -6.78 13.29 0.81
C GLN A 84 -5.40 13.66 0.26
N SER A 85 -4.71 12.74 -0.41
CA SER A 85 -3.39 12.97 -1.02
C SER A 85 -3.47 13.44 -2.47
N SER A 86 -4.63 13.39 -3.10
CA SER A 86 -4.81 13.87 -4.47
C SER A 86 -4.89 15.40 -4.54
N VAL A 87 -4.41 15.96 -5.65
CA VAL A 87 -4.70 17.35 -6.01
C VAL A 87 -6.20 17.49 -6.29
N TRP A 88 -6.80 18.61 -5.89
CA TRP A 88 -8.21 18.87 -6.13
C TRP A 88 -8.57 18.68 -7.62
N SER A 89 -9.67 17.99 -7.88
CA SER A 89 -10.22 17.78 -9.23
C SER A 89 -11.74 17.87 -9.20
N PRO A 90 -12.37 18.50 -10.22
CA PRO A 90 -13.82 18.57 -10.32
C PRO A 90 -14.49 17.19 -10.40
N LEU A 91 -13.76 16.16 -10.85
CA LEU A 91 -14.26 14.78 -10.90
C LEU A 91 -14.41 14.17 -9.51
N ILE A 92 -13.52 14.51 -8.57
CA ILE A 92 -13.59 14.03 -7.19
C ILE A 92 -14.79 14.66 -6.47
N GLU A 93 -15.04 15.96 -6.69
CA GLU A 93 -16.18 16.67 -6.10
C GLU A 93 -17.53 16.19 -6.66
N ALA A 94 -17.56 15.82 -7.94
CA ALA A 94 -18.75 15.26 -8.58
C ALA A 94 -19.02 13.79 -8.19
N ASP A 95 -18.19 13.18 -7.33
CA ASP A 95 -18.29 11.79 -6.88
C ASP A 95 -18.38 10.77 -8.03
N VAL A 96 -17.71 11.06 -9.15
CA VAL A 96 -17.66 10.18 -10.34
C VAL A 96 -16.38 9.35 -10.42
N VAL A 97 -15.47 9.48 -9.45
CA VAL A 97 -14.18 8.79 -9.45
C VAL A 97 -14.28 7.47 -8.70
N GLU A 98 -14.23 6.38 -9.46
CA GLU A 98 -14.11 5.03 -8.90
C GLU A 98 -12.63 4.65 -8.72
N TYR A 99 -12.27 4.22 -7.51
CA TYR A 99 -10.92 3.75 -7.21
C TYR A 99 -10.86 2.23 -7.40
N GLN A 100 -10.01 1.78 -8.31
CA GLN A 100 -9.72 0.36 -8.51
C GLN A 100 -8.30 0.05 -8.04
N GLU A 101 -8.18 -0.77 -6.98
CA GLU A 101 -6.90 -1.36 -6.62
C GLU A 101 -6.57 -2.47 -7.63
N THR A 102 -5.45 -2.34 -8.32
CA THR A 102 -4.99 -3.33 -9.29
C THR A 102 -3.56 -3.74 -8.99
N THR A 103 -3.25 -5.01 -9.19
CA THR A 103 -1.87 -5.51 -9.13
C THR A 103 -1.32 -5.54 -10.55
N TRP A 104 -0.31 -4.70 -10.82
CA TRP A 104 0.32 -4.69 -12.13
C TRP A 104 1.12 -5.98 -12.35
N ASN A 105 0.68 -6.77 -13.32
CA ASN A 105 1.44 -7.94 -13.76
C ASN A 105 2.59 -7.50 -14.69
N ASN A 106 3.69 -7.03 -14.10
CA ASN A 106 4.87 -6.56 -14.83
C ASN A 106 5.97 -7.64 -14.97
N ALA A 107 5.63 -8.92 -14.87
CA ALA A 107 6.62 -9.97 -15.06
C ALA A 107 7.20 -9.92 -16.49
N PHE A 108 8.51 -10.15 -16.63
CA PHE A 108 9.23 -10.02 -17.91
C PHE A 108 8.65 -10.89 -19.04
N GLY A 109 8.10 -12.06 -18.71
CA GLY A 109 7.55 -13.02 -19.67
C GLY A 109 6.09 -12.79 -20.07
N VAL A 110 5.39 -11.80 -19.51
CA VAL A 110 3.98 -11.55 -19.83
C VAL A 110 3.89 -11.00 -21.25
N GLN A 111 3.16 -11.70 -22.11
CA GLN A 111 2.81 -11.22 -23.44
C GLN A 111 1.61 -10.28 -23.35
N ASN A 112 1.74 -9.10 -23.96
CA ASN A 112 0.62 -8.20 -24.16
C ASN A 112 0.85 -7.41 -25.47
N ILE A 113 -0.21 -6.76 -25.96
CA ILE A 113 -0.15 -6.02 -27.24
C ILE A 113 0.92 -4.92 -27.23
N TYR A 114 1.23 -4.37 -26.05
CA TYR A 114 2.16 -3.24 -25.87
C TYR A 114 3.65 -3.64 -25.85
N ARG A 115 3.98 -4.92 -25.70
CA ARG A 115 5.36 -5.43 -25.58
C ARG A 115 5.89 -5.99 -26.89
N GLY A 116 7.18 -5.77 -27.14
CA GLY A 116 7.90 -6.32 -28.29
C GLY A 116 8.20 -5.29 -29.39
N PRO A 117 8.78 -5.75 -30.53
CA PRO A 117 9.18 -4.89 -31.63
C PRO A 117 7.98 -4.16 -32.24
N PRO A 118 8.15 -3.02 -32.93
CA PRO A 118 7.03 -2.31 -33.53
C PRO A 118 6.27 -3.20 -34.54
N THR A 119 4.94 -3.21 -34.45
CA THR A 119 4.02 -3.79 -35.44
C THR A 119 2.86 -2.83 -35.65
N PRO A 120 2.20 -2.79 -36.82
CA PRO A 120 1.10 -1.86 -37.06
C PRO A 120 0.00 -1.91 -35.99
N GLU A 121 -0.38 -3.13 -35.58
CA GLU A 121 -1.36 -3.36 -34.51
C GLU A 121 -0.91 -2.81 -33.15
N ARG A 122 0.38 -2.96 -32.82
CA ARG A 122 0.97 -2.47 -31.57
C ARG A 122 1.10 -0.96 -31.56
N GLU A 123 1.51 -0.36 -32.67
CA GLU A 123 1.56 1.11 -32.79
C GLU A 123 0.17 1.70 -32.62
N ALA A 124 -0.84 1.13 -33.28
CA ALA A 124 -2.24 1.53 -33.12
C ALA A 124 -2.73 1.35 -31.67
N ALA A 125 -2.35 0.27 -31.00
CA ALA A 125 -2.71 0.06 -29.59
C ALA A 125 -2.08 1.13 -28.69
N TRP A 126 -0.80 1.46 -28.90
CA TRP A 126 -0.12 2.55 -28.17
C TRP A 126 -0.74 3.91 -28.46
N GLU A 127 -1.08 4.18 -29.72
CA GLU A 127 -1.77 5.41 -30.12
C GLU A 127 -3.14 5.54 -29.45
N ASN A 128 -3.91 4.46 -29.38
CA ASN A 128 -5.22 4.47 -28.74
C ASN A 128 -5.13 4.74 -27.22
N LEU A 129 -4.09 4.24 -26.54
CA LEU A 129 -3.85 4.59 -25.14
C LEU A 129 -3.60 6.10 -24.98
N THR A 130 -2.81 6.67 -25.88
CA THR A 130 -2.47 8.09 -25.86
C THR A 130 -3.68 8.98 -26.18
N PHE A 131 -4.51 8.61 -27.16
CA PHE A 131 -5.73 9.34 -27.51
C PHE A 131 -6.79 9.31 -26.40
N THR A 132 -6.89 8.20 -25.65
CA THR A 132 -7.86 8.09 -24.54
C THR A 132 -7.52 9.05 -23.38
N THR A 133 -6.24 9.39 -23.21
CA THR A 133 -5.77 10.38 -22.22
C THR A 133 -5.90 11.84 -22.67
N GLU A 134 -6.28 12.12 -23.92
CA GLU A 134 -6.38 13.48 -24.49
C GLU A 134 -7.71 14.19 -24.21
N HIS A 135 -8.69 13.52 -23.59
CA HIS A 135 -9.91 14.18 -23.13
C HIS A 135 -9.59 15.02 -21.88
N GLY A 136 -9.04 16.21 -22.12
CA GLY A 136 -8.78 17.19 -21.07
C GLY A 136 -10.05 17.51 -20.29
N VAL A 137 -9.96 17.45 -18.96
CA VAL A 137 -11.04 17.84 -18.07
C VAL A 137 -11.18 19.36 -18.12
N ILE A 138 -12.38 19.86 -18.43
CA ILE A 138 -12.65 21.30 -18.44
C ILE A 138 -12.63 21.80 -16.99
N ILE A 139 -11.72 22.72 -16.69
CA ILE A 139 -11.58 23.33 -15.36
C ILE A 139 -12.32 24.67 -15.35
N PRO A 140 -13.29 24.88 -14.44
CA PRO A 140 -13.93 26.18 -14.25
C PRO A 140 -12.92 27.25 -13.81
N GLU A 141 -13.01 28.45 -14.37
CA GLU A 141 -12.06 29.55 -14.13
C GLU A 141 -11.94 29.92 -12.65
N ASN A 142 -13.06 29.89 -11.92
CA ASN A 142 -13.12 30.18 -10.48
C ASN A 142 -12.49 29.09 -9.59
N LYS A 143 -12.09 27.95 -10.17
CA LYS A 143 -11.48 26.82 -9.46
C LYS A 143 -10.02 26.58 -9.86
N ILE A 144 -9.45 27.43 -10.74
CA ILE A 144 -8.03 27.37 -11.12
C ILE A 144 -7.11 27.55 -9.91
N SER A 145 -7.50 28.42 -8.97
CA SER A 145 -6.74 28.69 -7.73
C SER A 145 -6.65 27.50 -6.78
N LEU A 146 -7.46 26.45 -6.96
CA LEU A 146 -7.41 25.22 -6.17
C LEU A 146 -6.24 24.31 -6.58
N PHE A 147 -5.65 24.54 -7.76
CA PHE A 147 -4.40 23.91 -8.14
C PHE A 147 -3.24 24.68 -7.52
N ASN A 148 -2.65 24.11 -6.47
CA ASN A 148 -1.40 24.62 -5.93
C ASN A 148 -0.34 24.63 -7.06
N GLU A 149 0.32 25.77 -7.23
CA GLU A 149 1.49 26.01 -8.11
C GLU A 149 1.25 26.38 -9.58
N ILE A 150 0.01 26.54 -10.07
CA ILE A 150 -0.18 26.92 -11.47
C ILE A 150 -0.42 28.42 -11.62
N ASP A 151 0.60 29.13 -12.12
CA ASP A 151 0.44 30.48 -12.66
C ASP A 151 -0.59 30.44 -13.80
N PRO A 152 -1.74 31.11 -13.69
CA PRO A 152 -2.80 31.06 -14.71
C PRO A 152 -2.32 31.49 -16.09
N SER A 153 -1.27 32.33 -16.16
CA SER A 153 -0.67 32.76 -17.43
C SER A 153 0.11 31.65 -18.15
N LYS A 154 0.37 30.52 -17.48
CA LYS A 154 1.08 29.35 -18.02
C LYS A 154 0.13 28.20 -18.40
N LEU A 155 -1.18 28.38 -18.24
CA LEU A 155 -2.16 27.42 -18.70
C LEU A 155 -2.24 27.46 -20.23
N VAL A 156 -1.75 26.40 -20.87
CA VAL A 156 -1.83 26.24 -22.33
C VAL A 156 -2.83 25.13 -22.65
N ARG A 157 -3.72 25.40 -23.60
CA ARG A 157 -4.58 24.36 -24.16
C ARG A 157 -3.70 23.37 -24.88
N VAL A 158 -3.62 22.13 -24.39
CA VAL A 158 -2.89 21.06 -25.06
C VAL A 158 -3.55 20.85 -26.44
N PRO A 159 -2.83 21.10 -27.56
CA PRO A 159 -3.33 20.77 -28.87
C PRO A 159 -3.52 19.26 -28.96
N SER A 160 -4.56 18.80 -29.67
CA SER A 160 -4.94 17.38 -29.81
C SER A 160 -3.91 16.51 -30.57
N GLU A 161 -2.72 17.05 -30.83
CA GLU A 161 -1.63 16.39 -31.55
C GLU A 161 -0.47 15.99 -30.61
N PHE A 162 -0.52 16.40 -29.34
CA PHE A 162 0.49 16.07 -28.33
C PHE A 162 0.02 14.89 -27.46
N GLY A 163 0.25 13.67 -27.94
CA GLY A 163 0.12 12.46 -27.12
C GLY A 163 1.21 12.36 -26.05
N PRO A 164 0.98 11.66 -24.93
CA PRO A 164 1.93 11.57 -23.83
C PRO A 164 3.24 10.88 -24.23
N GLY A 165 4.37 11.45 -23.76
CA GLY A 165 5.74 11.13 -24.17
C GLY A 165 6.26 9.70 -23.90
N TYR A 166 5.47 8.84 -23.22
CA TYR A 166 5.85 7.46 -22.94
C TYR A 166 6.08 6.64 -24.21
N ASN A 167 5.22 6.83 -25.23
CA ASN A 167 5.35 6.09 -26.49
C ASN A 167 6.63 6.51 -27.25
N LEU A 168 7.07 7.76 -27.09
CA LEU A 168 8.25 8.29 -27.76
C LEU A 168 9.55 7.59 -27.33
N VAL A 169 9.72 7.37 -26.02
CA VAL A 169 10.89 6.64 -25.47
C VAL A 169 10.96 5.23 -26.07
N ARG A 170 9.81 4.53 -26.16
CA ARG A 170 9.72 3.21 -26.78
C ARG A 170 10.04 3.26 -28.29
N LYS A 171 9.43 4.17 -29.04
CA LYS A 171 9.69 4.35 -30.48
C LYS A 171 11.18 4.59 -30.73
N TYR A 172 11.83 5.43 -29.92
CA TYR A 172 13.25 5.74 -30.06
C TYR A 172 14.16 4.53 -29.83
N THR A 173 13.93 3.76 -28.77
CA THR A 173 14.76 2.57 -28.48
C THR A 173 14.68 1.53 -29.61
N TRP A 174 13.49 1.28 -30.17
CA TRP A 174 13.33 0.39 -31.32
C TRP A 174 13.93 0.94 -32.61
N MET A 175 13.89 2.26 -32.80
CA MET A 175 14.53 2.93 -33.94
C MET A 175 16.05 2.76 -33.89
N GLN A 176 16.66 2.93 -32.71
CA GLN A 176 18.12 2.78 -32.54
C GLN A 176 18.63 1.38 -32.91
N ILE A 177 17.81 0.35 -32.72
CA ILE A 177 18.16 -1.03 -33.10
C ILE A 177 17.62 -1.46 -34.47
N GLY A 178 17.22 -0.49 -35.30
CA GLY A 178 16.85 -0.72 -36.71
C GLY A 178 15.55 -1.50 -36.90
N ARG A 179 14.61 -1.45 -35.94
CA ARG A 179 13.30 -2.12 -36.07
C ARG A 179 12.24 -1.27 -36.76
N TYR A 180 12.58 -0.06 -37.16
CA TYR A 180 11.77 0.78 -38.01
C TYR A 180 12.38 0.88 -39.40
N ALA A 181 11.55 0.68 -40.44
CA ALA A 181 11.97 0.86 -41.84
C ALA A 181 12.20 2.35 -42.18
N MET A 182 11.43 3.24 -41.56
CA MET A 182 11.57 4.69 -41.63
C MET A 182 11.41 5.27 -40.22
N PRO A 183 12.11 6.37 -39.87
CA PRO A 183 11.92 7.04 -38.60
C PRO A 183 10.44 7.33 -38.34
N PRO A 184 9.92 7.04 -37.14
CA PRO A 184 8.59 7.50 -36.74
C PRO A 184 8.48 9.03 -36.91
N THR A 185 7.29 9.52 -37.23
CA THR A 185 7.04 10.95 -37.50
C THR A 185 7.57 11.86 -36.38
N GLU A 186 7.42 11.43 -35.13
CA GLU A 186 7.84 12.16 -33.93
C GLU A 186 9.36 12.15 -33.71
N LEU A 187 10.07 11.28 -34.42
CA LEU A 187 11.52 11.10 -34.38
C LEU A 187 12.16 11.41 -35.75
N ASN A 188 11.52 12.24 -36.56
CA ASN A 188 12.03 12.68 -37.86
C ASN A 188 12.94 13.92 -37.77
N SER A 189 13.72 14.05 -36.70
CA SER A 189 14.70 15.12 -36.51
C SER A 189 16.14 14.57 -36.61
N THR A 190 17.12 15.43 -36.33
CA THR A 190 18.52 15.01 -36.22
C THR A 190 18.70 14.01 -35.07
N ALA A 191 19.75 13.18 -35.11
CA ALA A 191 20.04 12.24 -34.02
C ALA A 191 20.14 12.92 -32.65
N VAL A 192 20.75 14.12 -32.60
CA VAL A 192 20.83 14.94 -31.39
C VAL A 192 19.46 15.48 -30.99
N GLY A 193 18.66 15.98 -31.94
CA GLY A 193 17.30 16.47 -31.70
C GLY A 193 16.39 15.41 -31.12
N ASN A 194 16.39 14.22 -31.72
CA ASN A 194 15.62 13.07 -31.23
C ASN A 194 16.06 12.66 -29.81
N ARG A 195 17.37 12.68 -29.54
CA ARG A 195 17.89 12.36 -28.21
C ARG A 195 17.45 13.37 -27.16
N MET A 196 17.53 14.67 -27.46
CA MET A 196 17.06 15.73 -26.56
C MET A 196 15.58 15.59 -26.23
N HIS A 197 14.74 15.24 -27.22
CA HIS A 197 13.31 15.04 -26.98
C HIS A 197 13.06 13.84 -26.05
N VAL A 198 13.78 12.74 -26.25
CA VAL A 198 13.68 11.55 -25.39
C VAL A 198 14.18 11.85 -23.97
N ASP A 199 15.27 12.59 -23.82
CA ASP A 199 15.77 13.01 -22.50
C ASP A 199 14.74 13.91 -21.80
N HIS A 200 14.10 14.85 -22.51
CA HIS A 200 12.99 15.64 -21.98
C HIS A 200 11.83 14.77 -21.50
N CYS A 201 11.43 13.74 -22.27
CA CYS A 201 10.41 12.80 -21.82
C CYS A 201 10.84 12.04 -20.56
N ILE A 202 12.07 11.54 -20.50
CA ILE A 202 12.60 10.82 -19.32
C ILE A 202 12.61 11.75 -18.10
N GLU A 203 13.05 13.00 -18.24
CA GLU A 203 13.03 13.98 -17.15
C GLU A 203 11.60 14.26 -16.65
N ALA A 204 10.62 14.34 -17.56
CA ALA A 204 9.22 14.51 -17.20
C ALA A 204 8.70 13.34 -16.33
N LEU A 205 9.16 12.10 -16.60
CA LEU A 205 8.80 10.91 -15.81
C LEU A 205 9.44 10.86 -14.42
N MET A 206 10.57 11.56 -14.23
CA MET A 206 11.26 11.60 -12.94
C MET A 206 10.73 12.70 -12.02
N ARG A 207 9.94 13.65 -12.55
CA ARG A 207 9.39 14.79 -11.80
C ARG A 207 7.96 14.56 -11.27
N THR A 208 7.35 13.43 -11.58
CA THR A 208 6.08 12.95 -11.01
C THR A 208 6.34 12.07 -9.81
#